data_AF-A0A4S4LJQ0-F1
#
_entry.id   AF-A0A4S4LJQ0-F1
#
_cell.length_a   1.000
_cell.length_b   1.000
_cell.length_c   1.000
_cell.angle_alpha   90.00
_cell.angle_beta   90.00
_cell.angle_gamma   90.00
#
_symmetry.space_group_name_H-M   'P 1'
#
loop_
_entity.id
_entity.type
_entity.pdbx_description
1 polymer ?
#
loop_
_entity_poly.entity_id
_entity_poly.type
_entity_poly.pdbx_seq_one_letter_code
_entity_poly.pdbx_strand_id
1 'polypeptide(L)'
;MLPTNIGHEDDLEANGSNDRWIDLEEEVDGLLEKLRETNDQLATLLNDPVSPPSQSMTRTIQRHRDVLSDFERDSSRTKANVKTALDRANLLSGVRNDIDAYKSSAAEALLTERGHIDSSHRMTDDILNQAYETRADIGRQRSVLGGMNARMAGIQCQE
;
A
#
# COMPACT_ATOMS: atom_id res chain seq x y z
N MET A 1 -13.01 -21.77 -0.56
CA MET A 1 -12.01 -20.71 -0.31
C MET A 1 -12.77 -19.47 0.06
N LEU A 2 -12.75 -19.09 1.34
CA LEU A 2 -13.34 -17.84 1.82
C LEU A 2 -12.31 -16.72 1.63
N PRO A 3 -12.69 -15.54 1.15
CA PRO A 3 -11.78 -14.40 1.10
C PRO A 3 -11.48 -13.97 2.53
N THR A 4 -10.24 -14.11 2.95
CA THR A 4 -9.75 -13.61 4.23
C THR A 4 -9.71 -12.09 4.17
N ASN A 5 -10.57 -11.46 4.96
CA ASN A 5 -10.74 -10.02 5.15
C ASN A 5 -9.55 -9.43 5.93
N ILE A 6 -8.36 -9.43 5.34
CA ILE A 6 -7.11 -9.04 6.02
C ILE A 6 -6.94 -7.50 6.12
N GLY A 7 -7.73 -6.73 5.37
CA GLY A 7 -7.61 -5.25 5.34
C GLY A 7 -8.37 -4.49 6.42
N HIS A 8 -9.19 -5.14 7.27
CA HIS A 8 -10.08 -4.42 8.20
C HIS A 8 -9.60 -4.41 9.66
N GLU A 9 -8.78 -5.37 10.09
CA GLU A 9 -8.33 -5.48 11.48
C GLU A 9 -7.18 -4.51 11.81
N ASP A 10 -6.23 -4.31 10.90
CA ASP A 10 -5.08 -3.39 11.10
C ASP A 10 -5.54 -1.91 11.21
N ASP A 11 -6.55 -1.51 10.44
CA ASP A 11 -7.09 -0.14 10.47
C ASP A 11 -7.88 0.13 11.76
N LEU A 12 -8.59 -0.87 12.30
CA LEU A 12 -9.33 -0.75 13.56
C LEU A 12 -8.39 -0.58 14.77
N GLU A 13 -7.29 -1.34 14.82
CA GLU A 13 -6.30 -1.21 15.89
C GLU A 13 -5.51 0.11 15.78
N ALA A 14 -5.17 0.54 14.56
CA ALA A 14 -4.50 1.82 14.33
C ALA A 14 -5.39 3.01 14.72
N ASN A 15 -6.68 2.97 14.40
CA ASN A 15 -7.63 4.01 14.75
C ASN A 15 -7.88 4.05 16.27
N GLY A 16 -8.03 2.89 16.91
CA GLY A 16 -8.11 2.81 18.37
C GLY A 16 -6.83 3.25 19.09
N SER A 17 -5.66 3.06 18.49
CA SER A 17 -4.39 3.58 19.01
C SER A 17 -4.31 5.11 18.93
N ASN A 18 -4.84 5.69 17.85
CA ASN A 18 -4.89 7.14 17.67
C ASN A 18 -5.85 7.81 18.66
N ASP A 19 -7.05 7.26 18.84
CA ASP A 19 -8.02 7.77 19.82
C ASP A 19 -7.46 7.74 21.24
N ARG A 20 -6.79 6.65 21.62
CA ARG A 20 -6.10 6.53 22.92
C ARG A 20 -4.96 7.53 23.09
N TRP A 21 -4.27 7.87 22.00
CA TRP A 21 -3.22 8.87 22.04
C TRP A 21 -3.77 10.28 22.27
N ILE A 22 -4.90 10.62 21.63
CA ILE A 22 -5.60 11.90 21.83
C ILE A 22 -6.08 12.03 23.29
N ASP A 23 -6.67 10.96 23.84
CA ASP A 23 -7.10 10.96 25.25
C ASP A 23 -5.92 11.19 26.22
N LEU A 24 -4.78 10.53 25.96
CA LEU A 24 -3.55 10.71 26.74
C LEU A 24 -2.95 12.11 26.57
N GLU A 25 -3.04 12.69 25.37
CA GLU A 25 -2.61 14.06 25.11
C GLU A 25 -3.43 15.06 25.94
N GLU A 26 -4.75 14.90 25.95
CA GLU A 26 -5.65 15.74 26.75
C GLU A 26 -5.39 15.59 28.26
N GLU A 27 -5.15 14.36 28.73
CA GLU A 27 -4.79 14.10 30.12
C GLU A 27 -3.48 14.81 30.51
N VAL A 28 -2.44 14.72 29.67
CA VAL A 28 -1.15 15.38 29.90
C VAL A 28 -1.30 16.90 29.93
N ASP A 29 -2.06 17.48 29.00
CA ASP A 29 -2.32 18.91 28.98
C ASP A 29 -3.09 19.37 30.23
N GLY A 30 -4.08 18.60 30.66
CA GLY A 30 -4.83 18.87 31.89
C GLY A 30 -3.97 18.79 33.15
N LEU A 31 -2.99 17.88 33.19
CA LEU A 31 -2.03 17.78 34.29
C LEU A 31 -1.02 18.93 34.29
N LEU A 32 -0.56 19.38 33.11
CA LEU A 32 0.31 20.54 32.99
C LEU A 32 -0.39 21.82 33.43
N GLU A 33 -1.66 22.00 33.09
CA GLU A 33 -2.44 23.16 33.53
C GLU A 33 -2.63 23.18 35.05
N LYS A 34 -2.92 22.02 35.67
CA LYS A 34 -2.96 21.91 37.14
C LYS A 34 -1.60 22.23 37.77
N LEU A 35 -0.50 21.75 37.19
CA LEU A 35 0.85 22.05 37.69
C LEU A 35 1.15 23.56 37.59
N ARG A 36 0.73 24.20 36.51
CA ARG A 36 0.83 25.65 36.34
C ARG A 36 0.02 26.40 37.40
N GLU A 37 -1.25 26.03 37.60
CA GLU A 37 -2.12 26.66 38.60
C GLU A 37 -1.53 26.53 40.02
N THR A 38 -1.05 25.34 40.40
CA THR A 38 -0.41 25.15 41.71
C THR A 38 0.88 25.96 41.88
N ASN A 39 1.66 26.14 40.81
CA ASN A 39 2.87 26.96 40.84
C ASN A 39 2.53 28.46 40.96
N ASP A 40 1.47 28.92 40.30
CA ASP A 40 0.96 30.28 40.44
C ASP A 40 0.41 30.53 41.86
N GLN A 41 -0.32 29.57 42.43
CA GLN A 41 -0.75 29.63 43.84
C GLN A 41 0.45 29.72 44.80
N LEU A 42 1.49 28.89 44.61
CA LEU A 42 2.72 28.96 45.40
C LEU A 42 3.42 30.33 45.28
N ALA A 43 3.43 30.92 44.08
CA ALA A 43 3.99 32.24 43.86
C ALA A 43 3.18 33.35 44.54
N THR A 44 1.85 33.25 44.56
CA THR A 44 0.98 34.22 45.25
C THR A 44 1.17 34.18 46.77
N LEU A 45 1.28 32.99 47.35
CA LEU A 45 1.55 32.80 48.79
C LEU A 45 2.92 33.36 49.20
N LEU A 46 3.92 33.28 48.31
CA LEU A 46 5.25 33.85 48.54
C LEU A 46 5.25 35.40 48.55
N ASN A 47 4.27 36.01 47.91
CA ASN A 47 4.14 37.46 47.78
C ASN A 47 3.27 38.09 48.89
N ASP A 48 2.86 37.29 49.88
CA ASP A 48 2.08 37.77 51.03
C ASP A 48 2.92 38.76 51.87
N PRO A 49 2.46 40.01 52.05
CA PRO A 49 3.20 41.05 52.79
C PRO A 49 3.33 40.76 54.30
N VAL A 50 2.61 39.77 54.84
CA VAL A 50 2.59 39.47 56.29
C VAL A 50 3.82 38.64 56.73
N SER A 51 4.43 37.87 55.82
CA SER A 51 5.60 37.03 56.15
C SER A 51 6.61 37.04 55.00
N PRO A 52 7.78 37.68 55.16
CA PRO A 52 8.78 37.72 54.09
C PRO A 52 9.27 36.30 53.75
N PRO A 53 9.34 35.95 52.45
CA PRO A 53 9.70 34.62 52.03
C PRO A 53 11.18 34.30 52.29
N SER A 54 11.45 33.05 52.67
CA SER A 54 12.82 32.57 52.86
C SER A 54 13.50 32.34 51.51
N GLN A 55 14.82 32.50 51.47
CA GLN A 55 15.63 32.29 50.27
C GLN A 55 15.49 30.85 49.71
N SER A 56 15.22 29.86 50.56
CA SER A 56 14.94 28.49 50.12
C SER A 56 13.59 28.37 49.41
N MET A 57 12.53 29.04 49.91
CA MET A 57 11.21 29.04 49.28
C MET A 57 11.24 29.67 47.88
N THR A 58 11.91 30.82 47.71
CA THR A 58 12.08 31.47 46.41
C THR A 58 12.79 30.57 45.40
N ARG A 59 13.87 29.89 45.82
CA ARG A 59 14.61 28.94 44.96
C ARG A 59 13.77 27.73 44.57
N THR A 60 12.98 27.20 45.50
CA THR A 60 12.08 26.07 45.22
C THR A 60 11.04 26.43 44.17
N ILE A 61 10.37 27.59 44.28
CA ILE A 61 9.39 28.04 43.29
C ILE A 61 10.03 28.28 41.92
N GLN A 62 11.22 28.89 41.89
CA GLN A 62 11.95 29.06 40.64
C GLN A 62 12.21 27.71 39.97
N ARG A 63 12.66 26.71 40.74
CA ARG A 63 12.85 25.35 40.23
C ARG A 63 11.55 24.71 39.72
N HIS A 64 10.43 24.92 40.40
CA HIS A 64 9.13 24.43 39.92
C HIS A 64 8.71 25.05 38.59
N ARG A 65 9.02 26.35 38.37
CA ARG A 65 8.79 27.01 37.07
C ARG A 65 9.68 26.46 35.98
N ASP A 66 10.96 26.21 36.28
CA ASP A 66 11.91 25.64 35.32
C ASP A 66 11.44 24.22 34.92
N VAL A 67 11.05 23.39 35.89
CA VAL A 67 10.51 22.04 35.65
C VAL A 67 9.22 22.06 34.82
N LEU A 68 8.31 22.99 35.09
CA LEU A 68 7.10 23.16 34.29
C LEU A 68 7.44 23.50 32.83
N SER A 69 8.35 24.46 32.62
CA SER A 69 8.79 24.84 31.27
C SER A 69 9.46 23.68 30.51
N ASP A 70 10.23 22.84 31.21
CA ASP A 70 10.84 21.65 30.62
C ASP A 70 9.76 20.64 30.21
N PHE A 71 8.76 20.39 31.06
CA PHE A 71 7.66 19.48 30.72
C PHE A 71 6.78 19.98 29.58
N GLU A 72 6.49 21.29 29.50
CA GLU A 72 5.76 21.87 28.37
C GLU A 72 6.52 21.67 27.05
N ARG A 73 7.84 21.90 27.08
CA ARG A 73 8.70 21.69 25.91
C ARG A 73 8.76 20.23 25.49
N ASP A 74 8.91 19.33 26.46
CA ASP A 74 8.97 17.89 26.21
C ASP A 74 7.64 17.33 25.72
N SER A 75 6.51 17.82 26.25
CA SER A 75 5.17 17.50 25.75
C SER A 75 5.01 17.95 24.30
N SER A 76 5.34 19.21 23.99
CA SER A 76 5.28 19.75 22.63
C SER A 76 6.14 18.96 21.64
N ARG A 77 7.37 18.59 22.03
CA ARG A 77 8.25 17.74 21.22
C ARG A 77 7.64 16.36 20.98
N THR A 78 7.06 15.76 22.01
CA THR A 78 6.44 14.44 21.93
C THR A 78 5.24 14.46 20.98
N LYS A 79 4.38 15.48 21.07
CA LYS A 79 3.25 15.71 20.16
C LYS A 79 3.70 15.81 18.70
N ALA A 80 4.75 16.60 18.43
CA ALA A 80 5.30 16.73 17.08
C ALA A 80 5.87 15.40 16.54
N ASN A 81 6.54 14.62 17.39
CA ASN A 81 7.08 13.31 17.01
C ASN A 81 5.97 12.30 16.70
N VAL A 82 4.92 12.24 17.52
CA VAL A 82 3.80 11.32 17.30
C VAL A 82 3.05 11.68 16.02
N LYS A 83 2.77 12.97 15.80
CA LYS A 83 2.16 13.44 14.54
C LYS A 83 2.99 13.00 13.32
N THR A 84 4.31 13.19 13.39
CA THR A 84 5.22 12.76 12.30
C THR A 84 5.19 11.24 12.10
N ALA A 85 5.09 10.45 13.18
CA ALA A 85 4.99 9.00 13.09
C ALA A 85 3.66 8.55 12.47
N LEU A 86 2.56 9.21 12.82
CA LEU A 86 1.23 8.96 12.29
C LEU A 86 1.16 9.31 10.79
N ASP A 87 1.68 10.48 10.40
CA ASP A 87 1.78 10.88 8.99
C ASP A 87 2.58 9.86 8.17
N ARG A 88 3.68 9.33 8.73
CA ARG A 88 4.46 8.25 8.09
C ARG A 88 3.67 6.95 7.99
N ALA A 89 2.92 6.56 9.01
CA ALA A 89 2.09 5.37 8.98
C ALA A 89 1.01 5.46 7.90
N ASN A 90 0.34 6.61 7.80
CA ASN A 90 -0.67 6.88 6.77
C ASN A 90 -0.08 6.80 5.35
N LEU A 91 1.09 7.39 5.13
CA LEU A 91 1.79 7.32 3.85
C LEU A 91 2.16 5.86 3.48
N LEU A 92 2.63 5.07 4.46
CA LEU A 92 2.99 3.67 4.22
C LEU A 92 1.76 2.78 3.94
N SER A 93 0.62 3.06 4.56
CA SER A 93 -0.65 2.37 4.26
C SER A 93 -1.07 2.62 2.81
N GLY A 94 -1.03 3.89 2.36
CA GLY A 94 -1.30 4.25 0.96
C GLY A 94 -0.40 3.53 -0.04
N VAL A 95 0.92 3.52 0.22
CA VAL A 95 1.89 2.84 -0.64
C VAL A 95 1.68 1.32 -0.68
N ARG A 96 1.32 0.68 0.44
CA ARG A 96 1.02 -0.76 0.46
C ARG A 96 -0.19 -1.08 -0.42
N ASN A 97 -1.25 -0.29 -0.33
CA ASN A 97 -2.43 -0.45 -1.17
C ASN A 97 -2.10 -0.29 -2.66
N ASP A 98 -1.29 0.71 -3.02
CA ASP A 98 -0.86 0.92 -4.41
C ASP A 98 0.00 -0.23 -4.93
N ILE A 99 0.91 -0.76 -4.10
CA ILE A 99 1.75 -1.92 -4.46
C ILE A 99 0.91 -3.15 -4.71
N ASP A 100 -0.08 -3.42 -3.86
CA ASP A 100 -0.92 -4.61 -3.98
C ASP A 100 -1.87 -4.49 -5.18
N ALA A 101 -2.41 -3.29 -5.46
CA ALA A 101 -3.14 -3.00 -6.69
C ALA A 101 -2.28 -3.22 -7.94
N TYR A 102 -1.04 -2.73 -7.94
CA TYR A 102 -0.12 -2.93 -9.06
C TYR A 102 0.21 -4.41 -9.26
N LYS A 103 0.53 -5.15 -8.19
CA LYS A 103 0.77 -6.62 -8.28
C LYS A 103 -0.43 -7.37 -8.84
N SER A 104 -1.64 -7.01 -8.41
CA SER A 104 -2.87 -7.63 -8.91
C SER A 104 -3.05 -7.36 -10.41
N SER A 105 -2.89 -6.12 -10.85
CA SER A 105 -2.97 -5.75 -12.27
C SER A 105 -1.90 -6.45 -13.12
N ALA A 106 -0.68 -6.56 -12.62
CA ALA A 106 0.41 -7.25 -13.31
C ALA A 106 0.13 -8.76 -13.44
N ALA A 107 -0.41 -9.38 -12.39
CA ALA A 107 -0.84 -10.77 -12.44
C ALA A 107 -1.99 -10.99 -13.44
N GLU A 108 -2.97 -10.09 -13.49
CA GLU A 108 -4.07 -10.15 -14.46
C GLU A 108 -3.59 -9.96 -15.90
N ALA A 109 -2.65 -9.03 -16.13
CA ALA A 109 -2.03 -8.84 -17.44
C ALA A 109 -1.28 -10.11 -17.90
N LEU A 110 -0.53 -10.75 -17.01
CA LEU A 110 0.18 -12.01 -17.32
C LEU A 110 -0.80 -13.17 -17.61
N LEU A 111 -1.91 -13.25 -16.89
CA LEU A 111 -2.95 -14.25 -17.15
C LEU A 111 -3.65 -14.01 -18.50
N THR A 112 -3.91 -12.74 -18.83
CA THR A 112 -4.49 -12.35 -20.12
C THR A 112 -3.54 -12.69 -21.27
N GLU A 113 -2.26 -12.38 -21.12
CA GLU A 113 -1.22 -12.72 -22.12
C GLU A 113 -1.11 -14.22 -22.33
N ARG A 114 -1.19 -15.01 -21.27
CA ARG A 114 -1.24 -16.48 -21.38
C ARG A 114 -2.45 -16.94 -22.22
N GLY A 115 -3.62 -16.34 -22.01
CA GLY A 115 -4.80 -16.63 -22.83
C GLY A 115 -4.60 -16.29 -24.31
N HIS A 116 -3.93 -15.17 -24.61
CA HIS A 116 -3.56 -14.81 -25.98
C HIS A 116 -2.59 -15.82 -26.61
N ILE A 117 -1.58 -16.27 -25.86
CA ILE A 117 -0.63 -17.30 -26.30
C ILE A 117 -1.37 -18.61 -26.61
N ASP A 118 -2.24 -19.08 -25.74
CA ASP A 118 -3.02 -20.31 -25.96
C ASP A 118 -3.93 -20.19 -27.19
N SER A 119 -4.54 -19.02 -27.41
CA SER A 119 -5.33 -18.75 -28.62
C SER A 119 -4.46 -18.76 -29.88
N SER A 120 -3.28 -18.15 -29.82
CA SER A 120 -2.32 -18.11 -30.93
C SER A 120 -1.81 -19.51 -31.29
N HIS A 121 -1.56 -20.35 -30.29
CA HIS A 121 -1.19 -21.76 -30.49
C HIS A 121 -2.28 -22.53 -31.24
N ARG A 122 -3.54 -22.43 -30.81
CA ARG A 122 -4.66 -23.08 -31.52
C ARG A 122 -4.79 -22.61 -32.96
N MET A 123 -4.71 -21.29 -33.18
CA MET A 123 -4.73 -20.73 -34.53
C MET A 123 -3.59 -21.25 -35.40
N THR A 124 -2.40 -21.41 -34.82
CA THR A 124 -1.24 -21.98 -35.52
C THR A 124 -1.48 -23.45 -35.89
N ASP A 125 -2.06 -24.25 -34.99
CA ASP A 125 -2.41 -25.64 -35.25
C ASP A 125 -3.47 -25.77 -36.36
N ASP A 126 -4.47 -24.89 -36.39
CA ASP A 126 -5.48 -24.84 -37.44
C ASP A 126 -4.86 -24.51 -38.81
N ILE A 127 -3.95 -23.51 -38.86
CA ILE A 127 -3.21 -23.16 -40.07
C ILE A 127 -2.33 -24.32 -40.53
N LEU A 128 -1.67 -25.04 -39.61
CA LEU A 128 -0.87 -26.22 -39.94
C LEU A 128 -1.74 -27.33 -40.53
N ASN A 129 -2.91 -27.61 -39.94
CA ASN A 129 -3.85 -28.60 -40.47
C ASN A 129 -4.33 -28.22 -41.87
N GLN A 130 -4.71 -26.96 -42.10
CA GLN A 130 -5.11 -26.46 -43.41
C GLN A 130 -3.96 -26.57 -44.43
N ALA A 131 -2.72 -26.31 -44.02
CA ALA A 131 -1.56 -26.47 -44.88
C ALA A 131 -1.30 -27.94 -45.26
N TYR A 132 -1.49 -28.88 -44.33
CA TYR A 132 -1.41 -30.32 -44.62
C TYR A 132 -2.49 -30.78 -45.60
N GLU A 133 -3.73 -30.32 -45.42
CA GLU A 133 -4.82 -30.59 -46.36
C GLU A 133 -4.51 -30.04 -47.75
N THR A 134 -4.05 -28.80 -47.84
CA THR A 134 -3.65 -28.16 -49.09
C THR A 134 -2.51 -28.91 -49.78
N ARG A 135 -1.52 -29.40 -49.01
CA ARG A 135 -0.43 -30.23 -49.55
C ARG A 135 -0.95 -31.55 -50.11
N ALA A 136 -1.87 -32.20 -49.41
CA ALA A 136 -2.50 -33.44 -49.88
C ALA A 136 -3.31 -33.21 -51.16
N ASP A 137 -4.03 -32.10 -51.25
CA ASP A 137 -4.77 -31.70 -52.45
C ASP A 137 -3.87 -31.43 -53.64
N ILE A 138 -2.76 -30.70 -53.47
CA ILE A 138 -1.75 -30.51 -54.53
C ILE A 138 -1.18 -31.86 -54.97
N GLY A 139 -0.93 -32.78 -54.04
CA GLY A 139 -0.51 -34.15 -54.33
C GLY A 139 -1.51 -34.91 -55.20
N ARG A 140 -2.80 -34.85 -54.84
CA ARG A 140 -3.90 -35.41 -55.64
C ARG A 140 -3.97 -34.79 -57.03
N GLN A 141 -3.90 -33.46 -57.13
CA GLN A 141 -3.92 -32.73 -58.40
C GLN A 141 -2.75 -33.13 -59.31
N ARG A 142 -1.53 -33.29 -58.77
CA ARG A 142 -0.37 -33.77 -59.55
C ARG A 142 -0.60 -35.18 -60.12
N SER A 143 -1.19 -36.09 -59.35
CA SER A 143 -1.51 -37.44 -59.83
C SER A 143 -2.54 -37.40 -60.96
N VAL A 144 -3.60 -36.59 -60.82
CA VAL A 144 -4.62 -36.39 -61.86
C VAL A 144 -4.01 -35.82 -63.13
N LEU A 145 -3.20 -34.77 -63.04
CA LEU A 145 -2.51 -34.17 -64.19
C LEU A 145 -1.54 -35.16 -64.86
N GLY A 146 -0.81 -35.96 -64.07
CA GLY A 146 0.05 -37.02 -64.59
C GLY A 146 -0.74 -38.07 -65.38
N GLY A 147 -1.91 -38.48 -64.85
CA GLY A 147 -2.82 -39.39 -65.54
C GLY A 147 -3.39 -38.80 -66.84
N MET A 148 -3.76 -37.52 -66.84
CA MET A 148 -4.19 -36.81 -68.05
C MET A 148 -3.08 -36.74 -69.10
N ASN A 149 -1.85 -36.44 -68.69
CA ASN A 149 -0.69 -36.37 -69.60
C ASN A 149 -0.38 -37.75 -70.21
N ALA A 150 -0.45 -38.82 -69.41
CA ALA A 150 -0.27 -40.19 -69.90
C ALA A 150 -1.35 -40.58 -70.93
N ARG A 151 -2.61 -40.19 -70.70
CA ARG A 151 -3.70 -40.39 -71.68
C ARG A 151 -3.47 -39.59 -72.96
N MET A 152 -3.07 -38.32 -72.87
CA MET A 152 -2.74 -37.51 -74.05
C MET A 152 -1.58 -38.10 -74.86
N ALA A 153 -0.51 -38.54 -74.19
CA ALA A 153 0.62 -39.21 -74.86
C ALA A 153 0.18 -40.51 -75.56
N GLY A 154 -0.71 -41.29 -74.93
CA GLY A 154 -1.30 -42.48 -75.55
C GLY A 154 -2.11 -42.18 -76.81
N ILE A 155 -2.83 -41.05 -76.84
CA ILE A 155 -3.60 -40.60 -78.01
C ILE A 155 -2.66 -40.09 -79.13
N GLN A 156 -1.58 -39.39 -78.79
CA GLN A 156 -0.58 -38.91 -79.77
C GLN A 156 0.22 -40.03 -80.45
N CYS A 157 0.39 -41.18 -79.81
CA CYS A 157 1.04 -42.35 -80.42
C CYS A 157 0.10 -43.18 -81.32
N GLN A 158 -1.16 -42.76 -81.47
CA GLN A 158 -2.21 -43.49 -82.18
C GLN A 158 -2.62 -42.83 -83.52
N GLU A 159 -1.96 -41.72 -83.90
CA GLU A 159 -1.84 -41.19 -85.27
C GLU A 159 -0.48 -41.59 -85.87
#